data_AF-A0A7W0JWC8-F1
#
_entry.id   AF-A0A7W0JWC8-F1
#
_cell.length_a   1.000
_cell.length_b   1.000
_cell.length_c   1.000
_cell.angle_alpha   90.00
_cell.angle_beta   90.00
_cell.angle_gamma   90.00
#
_symmetry.space_group_name_H-M   'P 1'
#
loop_
_entity.id
_entity.type
_entity.pdbx_description
1 polymer ?
#
loop_
_entity_poly.entity_id
_entity_poly.type
_entity_poly.pdbx_seq_one_letter_code
_entity_poly.pdbx_strand_id
1 'polypeptide(L)'
;MIPRQLLFLALVLPAACRSQSSDSGRTLEGTPADSAITGTGERLGAAESGVEFEAPRLIPGMLAQLQVVEDSSGRLGEGSMAGYRSAAGTLVDAMLTDINRVGVGDNGDFRALGDSVVKTVGGGAGGVPDTDPEGIQRSAALMRRLIATYQEKMRAARS
;
A
#
# COMPACT_ATOMS: atom_id res chain seq x y z
N MET A 1 -39.39 -4.74 -45.07
CA MET A 1 -38.44 -4.55 -46.19
C MET A 1 -37.08 -4.18 -45.60
N ILE A 2 -36.10 -5.07 -45.72
CA ILE A 2 -34.67 -4.94 -45.39
C ILE A 2 -33.97 -4.33 -46.66
N PRO A 3 -32.70 -3.87 -46.74
CA PRO A 3 -31.61 -3.51 -45.79
C PRO A 3 -30.86 -2.18 -46.18
N ARG A 4 -29.62 -2.00 -45.64
CA ARG A 4 -28.45 -1.27 -46.21
C ARG A 4 -28.32 0.20 -45.72
N GLN A 5 -27.21 0.71 -45.17
CA GLN A 5 -25.76 0.45 -45.34
C GLN A 5 -25.04 0.80 -44.01
N LEU A 6 -24.19 -0.03 -43.39
CA LEU A 6 -22.78 -0.30 -43.69
C LEU A 6 -21.97 0.95 -44.11
N LEU A 7 -21.18 1.53 -43.18
CA LEU A 7 -19.93 2.20 -43.56
C LEU A 7 -18.90 2.19 -42.40
N PHE A 8 -17.88 1.34 -42.57
CA PHE A 8 -16.45 1.45 -42.23
C PHE A 8 -16.02 2.27 -40.99
N LEU A 9 -15.45 1.68 -39.94
CA LEU A 9 -14.09 1.10 -39.81
C LEU A 9 -12.95 2.06 -40.20
N ALA A 10 -12.29 2.66 -39.20
CA ALA A 10 -10.87 3.03 -39.27
C ALA A 10 -10.24 3.04 -37.87
N LEU A 11 -9.56 1.94 -37.58
CA LEU A 11 -8.66 1.68 -36.47
C LEU A 11 -7.39 2.52 -36.66
N VAL A 12 -6.96 3.32 -35.68
CA VAL A 12 -5.62 3.92 -35.68
C VAL A 12 -4.91 3.56 -34.37
N LEU A 13 -4.08 2.52 -34.44
CA LEU A 13 -3.01 2.26 -33.47
C LEU A 13 -1.83 3.19 -33.79
N PRO A 14 -1.20 3.81 -32.79
CA PRO A 14 0.22 4.09 -32.83
C PRO A 14 1.00 2.93 -32.22
N ALA A 15 1.60 2.13 -33.10
CA ALA A 15 2.76 1.30 -32.79
C ALA A 15 3.98 2.22 -32.59
N ALA A 16 4.57 2.21 -31.40
CA ALA A 16 5.92 2.71 -31.18
C ALA A 16 6.65 1.79 -30.19
N CYS A 17 6.92 0.57 -30.65
CA CYS A 17 8.00 -0.25 -30.11
C CYS A 17 9.32 0.43 -30.48
N ARG A 18 9.97 1.12 -29.54
CA ARG A 18 11.38 1.46 -29.66
C ARG A 18 12.17 0.71 -28.58
N SER A 19 12.62 -0.47 -28.97
CA SER A 19 13.71 -1.20 -28.35
C SER A 19 15.00 -0.41 -28.56
N GLN A 20 15.72 -0.11 -27.47
CA GLN A 20 17.10 0.35 -27.53
C GLN A 20 17.84 -0.31 -26.37
N SER A 21 18.44 -1.46 -26.66
CA SER A 21 19.39 -2.15 -25.80
C SER A 21 20.81 -1.96 -26.35
N SER A 22 21.71 -1.69 -25.41
CA SER A 22 23.17 -1.80 -25.45
C SER A 22 23.93 -0.72 -26.25
N ASP A 23 25.03 -0.16 -25.79
CA ASP A 23 26.10 -0.82 -25.03
C ASP A 23 27.09 0.15 -24.34
N SER A 24 27.75 -0.39 -23.31
CA SER A 24 29.10 -0.12 -22.80
C SER A 24 29.53 1.25 -22.24
N GLY A 25 29.77 1.22 -20.92
CA GLY A 25 31.14 1.39 -20.42
C GLY A 25 31.53 2.75 -19.84
N ARG A 26 31.43 2.87 -18.51
CA ARG A 26 32.40 3.65 -17.74
C ARG A 26 32.46 3.21 -16.29
N THR A 27 33.51 2.44 -16.00
CA THR A 27 34.05 2.18 -14.67
C THR A 27 34.52 3.50 -14.07
N LEU A 28 33.99 3.85 -12.89
CA LEU A 28 34.65 4.75 -11.95
C LEU A 28 34.46 4.15 -10.55
N GLU A 29 35.55 3.61 -10.03
CA GLU A 29 35.79 3.45 -8.60
C GLU A 29 35.47 4.74 -7.86
N GLY A 30 34.85 4.64 -6.69
CA GLY A 30 34.76 5.76 -5.77
C GLY A 30 33.58 5.68 -4.81
N THR A 31 33.79 4.96 -3.71
CA THR A 31 33.14 5.18 -2.39
C THR A 31 31.74 4.57 -2.20
N PRO A 32 31.59 3.47 -1.42
CA PRO A 32 30.32 3.20 -0.77
C PRO A 32 30.11 4.30 0.29
N ALA A 33 29.19 5.21 0.01
CA ALA A 33 28.67 6.11 1.04
C ALA A 33 27.87 5.25 2.03
N ASP A 34 28.58 4.90 3.09
CA ASP A 34 28.07 4.38 4.35
C ASP A 34 27.01 5.36 4.87
N SER A 35 25.75 5.03 4.62
CA SER A 35 24.62 5.57 5.37
C SER A 35 23.97 4.41 6.08
N ALA A 36 24.65 4.00 7.16
CA ALA A 36 24.06 3.30 8.27
C ALA A 36 22.88 4.11 8.83
N ILE A 37 21.70 3.94 8.25
CA ILE A 37 20.44 4.13 8.97
C ILE A 37 20.25 2.86 9.78
N THR A 38 20.75 2.92 11.01
CA THR A 38 20.46 2.00 12.10
C THR A 38 18.95 2.01 12.35
N GLY A 39 18.27 0.96 11.87
CA GLY A 39 16.85 0.75 12.09
C GLY A 39 16.52 -0.72 11.93
N THR A 40 17.00 -1.52 12.87
CA THR A 40 16.39 -2.80 13.29
C THR A 40 15.81 -3.65 12.16
N GLY A 41 16.63 -3.94 11.14
CA GLY A 41 16.42 -5.05 10.22
C GLY A 41 16.77 -6.36 10.92
N GLU A 42 16.09 -6.67 12.03
CA GLU A 42 16.08 -8.03 12.56
C GLU A 42 15.57 -8.91 11.43
N ARG A 43 16.49 -9.74 10.92
CA ARG A 43 16.20 -10.80 9.96
C ARG A 43 14.94 -11.51 10.43
N LEU A 44 13.88 -11.35 9.63
CA LEU A 44 12.64 -12.11 9.64
C LEU A 44 12.98 -13.58 9.31
N GLY A 45 13.73 -14.24 10.18
CA GLY A 45 14.13 -15.63 10.07
C GLY A 45 13.03 -16.55 10.58
N ALA A 46 12.77 -17.60 9.81
CA ALA A 46 11.94 -18.76 10.14
C ALA A 46 10.41 -18.57 10.14
N ALA A 47 9.87 -17.93 9.10
CA ALA A 47 8.61 -18.39 8.52
C ALA A 47 8.96 -19.20 7.27
N GLU A 48 8.33 -20.36 7.08
CA GLU A 48 8.59 -21.35 6.02
C GLU A 48 9.19 -20.76 4.74
N SER A 49 10.38 -21.24 4.36
CA SER A 49 11.11 -20.73 3.20
C SER A 49 10.27 -20.86 1.94
N GLY A 50 9.65 -19.76 1.51
CA GLY A 50 8.85 -19.68 0.29
C GLY A 50 7.59 -18.81 0.37
N VAL A 51 7.12 -18.45 1.56
CA VAL A 51 5.91 -17.62 1.70
C VAL A 51 6.30 -16.15 1.88
N GLU A 52 6.16 -15.35 0.82
CA GLU A 52 6.26 -13.89 0.94
C GLU A 52 4.98 -13.32 1.57
N PHE A 53 5.16 -12.56 2.65
CA PHE A 53 4.11 -11.74 3.25
C PHE A 53 4.02 -10.40 2.50
N GLU A 54 2.81 -9.97 2.20
CA GLU A 54 2.61 -8.78 1.36
C GLU A 54 2.66 -7.49 2.19
N ALA A 55 2.04 -7.48 3.38
CA ALA A 55 1.97 -6.26 4.18
C ALA A 55 3.34 -5.67 4.56
N PRO A 56 4.39 -6.45 4.92
CA PRO A 56 5.70 -5.91 5.24
C PRO A 56 6.33 -5.11 4.09
N ARG A 57 5.99 -5.46 2.84
CA ARG A 57 6.47 -4.74 1.64
C ARG A 57 5.76 -3.40 1.46
N LEU A 58 4.53 -3.29 1.92
CA LEU A 58 3.67 -2.10 1.78
C LEU A 58 3.81 -1.10 2.94
N ILE A 59 4.12 -1.58 4.16
CA ILE A 59 4.23 -0.75 5.37
C ILE A 59 5.15 0.47 5.21
N PRO A 60 6.36 0.38 4.63
CA PRO A 60 7.23 1.55 4.50
C PRO A 60 6.61 2.68 3.67
N GLY A 61 5.93 2.34 2.58
CA GLY A 61 5.23 3.31 1.73
C GLY A 61 4.06 3.97 2.47
N MET A 62 3.30 3.19 3.25
CA MET A 62 2.23 3.72 4.08
C MET A 62 2.76 4.65 5.18
N LEU A 63 3.84 4.28 5.88
CA LEU A 63 4.44 5.14 6.91
C LEU A 63 4.90 6.48 6.34
N ALA A 64 5.46 6.50 5.13
CA ALA A 64 5.81 7.74 4.44
C ALA A 64 4.56 8.60 4.12
N GLN A 65 3.47 7.98 3.66
CA GLN A 65 2.21 8.70 3.44
C GLN A 65 1.61 9.24 4.73
N LEU A 66 1.66 8.47 5.83
CA LEU A 66 1.19 8.92 7.15
C LEU A 66 1.97 10.13 7.66
N GLN A 67 3.27 10.18 7.41
CA GLN A 67 4.08 11.37 7.71
C GLN A 67 3.59 12.60 6.93
N VAL A 68 3.31 12.45 5.63
CA VAL A 68 2.75 13.54 4.81
C VAL A 68 1.40 14.02 5.34
N VAL A 69 0.55 13.10 5.82
CA VAL A 69 -0.73 13.46 6.45
C VAL A 69 -0.50 14.31 7.69
N GLU A 70 0.41 13.90 8.57
CA GLU A 70 0.76 14.62 9.79
C GLU A 70 1.34 16.00 9.49
N ASP A 71 2.32 16.08 8.59
CA ASP A 71 2.96 17.33 8.18
C ASP A 71 1.94 18.31 7.55
N SER A 72 0.94 17.77 6.85
CA SER A 72 -0.14 18.54 6.23
C SER A 72 -1.30 18.84 7.19
N SER A 73 -1.22 18.40 8.45
CA SER A 73 -2.32 18.48 9.43
C SER A 73 -3.64 17.92 8.88
N GLY A 74 -3.58 16.81 8.14
CA GLY A 74 -4.75 16.17 7.52
C GLY A 74 -5.27 16.85 6.25
N ARG A 75 -4.66 17.96 5.80
CA ARG A 75 -5.13 18.71 4.61
C ARG A 75 -4.50 18.14 3.34
N LEU A 76 -5.07 17.06 2.83
CA LEU A 76 -4.65 16.45 1.57
C LEU A 76 -5.42 17.03 0.38
N GLY A 77 -4.74 17.27 -0.73
CA GLY A 77 -5.40 17.51 -2.01
C GLY A 77 -6.14 16.27 -2.50
N GLU A 78 -7.12 16.44 -3.39
CA GLU A 78 -8.01 15.35 -3.85
C GLU A 78 -7.24 14.12 -4.38
N GLY A 79 -6.20 14.33 -5.20
CA GLY A 79 -5.36 13.25 -5.72
C GLY A 79 -4.57 12.52 -4.61
N SER A 80 -4.03 13.26 -3.65
CA SER A 80 -3.32 12.69 -2.49
C SER A 80 -4.26 11.91 -1.58
N MET A 81 -5.49 12.40 -1.40
CA MET A 81 -6.53 11.74 -0.63
C MET A 81 -6.95 10.41 -1.27
N ALA A 82 -7.20 10.40 -2.58
CA ALA A 82 -7.51 9.18 -3.31
C ALA A 82 -6.38 8.14 -3.23
N GLY A 83 -5.13 8.60 -3.37
CA GLY A 83 -3.94 7.76 -3.20
C GLY A 83 -3.85 7.15 -1.80
N TYR A 84 -4.08 7.95 -0.75
CA TYR A 84 -4.09 7.47 0.63
C TYR A 84 -5.18 6.43 0.87
N ARG A 85 -6.42 6.67 0.41
CA ARG A 85 -7.54 5.71 0.58
C ARG A 85 -7.23 4.36 -0.06
N SER A 86 -6.72 4.39 -1.29
CA SER A 86 -6.34 3.19 -2.04
C SER A 86 -5.26 2.41 -1.30
N ALA A 87 -4.16 3.09 -0.93
CA ALA A 87 -3.06 2.46 -0.20
C ALA A 87 -3.50 1.92 1.17
N ALA A 88 -4.41 2.61 1.86
CA ALA A 88 -4.94 2.17 3.15
C ALA A 88 -5.76 0.89 3.02
N GLY A 89 -6.66 0.81 2.03
CA GLY A 89 -7.42 -0.40 1.74
C GLY A 89 -6.51 -1.59 1.40
N THR A 90 -5.57 -1.39 0.45
CA THR A 90 -4.63 -2.45 0.05
C THR A 90 -3.80 -2.96 1.22
N LEU A 91 -3.33 -2.07 2.10
CA LEU A 91 -2.54 -2.49 3.27
C LEU A 91 -3.37 -3.29 4.27
N VAL A 92 -4.61 -2.87 4.55
CA VAL A 92 -5.51 -3.58 5.47
C VAL A 92 -5.79 -4.99 4.95
N ASP A 93 -6.09 -5.13 3.66
CA ASP A 93 -6.36 -6.43 3.02
C ASP A 93 -5.12 -7.35 3.06
N ALA A 94 -3.93 -6.80 2.79
CA ALA A 94 -2.67 -7.53 2.87
C ALA A 94 -2.39 -8.01 4.31
N MET A 95 -2.60 -7.15 5.31
CA MET A 95 -2.39 -7.53 6.72
C MET A 95 -3.35 -8.62 7.19
N LEU A 96 -4.63 -8.51 6.83
CA LEU A 96 -5.63 -9.54 7.13
C LEU A 96 -5.26 -10.87 6.48
N THR A 97 -4.83 -10.84 5.22
CA THR A 97 -4.39 -12.02 4.48
C THR A 97 -3.18 -12.68 5.17
N ASP A 98 -2.19 -11.88 5.54
CA ASP A 98 -0.99 -12.35 6.23
C ASP A 98 -1.32 -12.97 7.61
N ILE A 99 -2.16 -12.30 8.42
CA ILE A 99 -2.60 -12.80 9.74
C ILE A 99 -3.35 -14.13 9.62
N ASN A 100 -4.30 -14.20 8.67
CA ASN A 100 -5.05 -15.43 8.42
C ASN A 100 -4.11 -16.57 7.98
N ARG A 101 -3.08 -16.25 7.20
CA ARG A 101 -2.10 -17.24 6.71
C ARG A 101 -1.27 -17.84 7.83
N VAL A 102 -0.89 -17.05 8.84
CA VAL A 102 -0.13 -17.57 9.99
C VAL A 102 -1.02 -18.20 11.07
N GLY A 103 -2.34 -18.28 10.84
CA GLY A 103 -3.26 -18.92 11.77
C GLY A 103 -3.39 -18.21 13.13
N VAL A 104 -2.97 -16.94 13.22
CA VAL A 104 -3.17 -16.15 14.44
C VAL A 104 -4.66 -15.83 14.53
N GLY A 105 -5.33 -16.52 15.46
CA GLY A 105 -6.72 -16.26 15.78
C GLY A 105 -6.89 -14.79 16.16
N ASP A 106 -7.72 -14.07 15.39
CA ASP A 106 -8.18 -12.74 15.76
C ASP A 106 -9.60 -12.86 16.30
N ASN A 107 -9.86 -12.26 17.47
CA ASN A 107 -11.21 -12.20 18.06
C ASN A 107 -12.14 -11.23 17.30
N GLY A 108 -11.75 -10.80 16.10
CA GLY A 108 -12.40 -9.76 15.30
C GLY A 108 -11.86 -8.36 15.53
N ASP A 109 -10.99 -8.15 16.53
CA ASP A 109 -10.46 -6.83 16.90
C ASP A 109 -9.59 -6.22 15.80
N PHE A 110 -8.73 -7.01 15.16
CA PHE A 110 -7.88 -6.54 14.06
C PHE A 110 -8.71 -6.16 12.84
N ARG A 111 -9.70 -6.99 12.50
CA ARG A 111 -10.64 -6.70 11.41
C ARG A 111 -11.45 -5.44 11.69
N ALA A 112 -12.00 -5.30 12.89
CA ALA A 112 -12.76 -4.12 13.28
C ALA A 112 -11.90 -2.83 13.24
N LEU A 113 -10.62 -2.92 13.62
CA LEU A 113 -9.68 -1.82 13.50
C LEU A 113 -9.40 -1.47 12.02
N GLY A 114 -9.19 -2.48 11.16
CA GLY A 114 -9.02 -2.29 9.72
C GLY A 114 -10.24 -1.62 9.07
N ASP A 115 -11.44 -2.12 9.37
CA ASP A 115 -12.70 -1.54 8.90
C ASP A 115 -12.86 -0.09 9.36
N SER A 116 -12.45 0.21 10.60
CA SER A 116 -12.49 1.58 11.15
C SER A 116 -11.54 2.52 10.40
N VAL A 117 -10.33 2.07 10.06
CA VAL A 117 -9.37 2.87 9.27
C VAL A 117 -9.96 3.25 7.92
N VAL A 118 -10.51 2.26 7.21
CA VAL A 118 -11.05 2.41 5.85
C VAL A 118 -12.32 3.26 5.86
N LYS A 119 -13.25 2.98 6.78
CA LYS A 119 -14.50 3.75 6.94
C LYS A 119 -14.24 5.22 7.26
N THR A 120 -13.23 5.51 8.08
CA THR A 120 -12.92 6.88 8.51
C THR A 120 -12.52 7.79 7.35
N VAL A 121 -11.90 7.24 6.29
CA VAL A 121 -11.53 8.02 5.09
C VAL A 121 -12.49 7.85 3.92
N GLY A 122 -13.72 7.40 4.19
CA GLY A 122 -14.72 7.18 3.15
C GLY A 122 -14.36 6.04 2.20
N GLY A 123 -13.46 5.13 2.60
CA GLY A 123 -13.26 3.87 1.92
C GLY A 123 -14.40 2.90 2.25
N GLY A 124 -14.89 2.17 1.25
CA GLY A 124 -16.00 1.21 1.37
C GLY A 124 -17.17 1.52 0.45
N ALA A 125 -17.99 0.51 0.15
CA ALA A 125 -19.17 0.65 -0.68
C ALA A 125 -20.19 1.59 -0.01
N GLY A 126 -20.25 2.84 -0.47
CA GLY A 126 -21.19 3.86 0.04
C GLY A 126 -20.60 4.94 0.95
N GLY A 127 -19.26 5.01 1.10
CA GLY A 127 -18.61 6.10 1.83
C GLY A 127 -18.78 7.45 1.15
N VAL A 128 -19.21 8.48 1.90
CA VAL A 128 -19.29 9.86 1.39
C VAL A 128 -17.85 10.39 1.26
N PRO A 129 -17.46 10.96 0.10
CA PRO A 129 -16.07 11.36 -0.18
C PRO A 129 -15.57 12.57 0.62
N ASP A 130 -16.41 13.14 1.49
CA ASP A 130 -16.15 14.37 2.23
C ASP A 130 -15.56 14.04 3.61
N THR A 131 -14.31 13.59 3.63
CA THR A 131 -13.55 13.42 4.87
C THR A 131 -12.87 14.73 5.21
N ASP A 132 -13.20 15.29 6.37
CA ASP A 132 -12.54 16.48 6.89
C ASP A 132 -11.09 16.17 7.34
N PRO A 133 -10.24 17.19 7.51
CA PRO A 133 -8.85 17.00 7.94
C PRO A 133 -8.74 16.22 9.27
N GLU A 134 -9.69 16.39 10.18
CA GLU A 134 -9.72 15.66 11.45
C GLU A 134 -9.97 14.15 11.26
N GLY A 135 -10.88 13.77 10.37
CA GLY A 135 -11.11 12.38 9.99
C GLY A 135 -9.87 11.76 9.36
N ILE A 136 -9.16 12.50 8.51
CA ILE A 136 -7.92 12.03 7.89
C ILE A 136 -6.84 11.80 8.95
N GLN A 137 -6.64 12.74 9.89
CA GLN A 137 -5.71 12.56 11.00
C GLN A 137 -6.09 11.37 11.89
N ARG A 138 -7.39 11.20 12.18
CA ARG A 138 -7.88 10.06 12.96
C ARG A 138 -7.60 8.75 12.25
N SER A 139 -7.83 8.67 10.94
CA SER A 139 -7.49 7.49 10.16
C SER A 139 -6.00 7.20 10.19
N ALA A 140 -5.15 8.23 10.08
CA ALA A 140 -3.70 8.06 10.15
C ALA A 140 -3.26 7.47 11.51
N ALA A 141 -3.82 7.96 12.62
CA ALA A 141 -3.57 7.42 13.95
C ALA A 141 -4.05 5.96 14.08
N LEU A 142 -5.24 5.64 13.56
CA LEU A 142 -5.77 4.27 13.52
C LEU A 142 -4.88 3.34 12.68
N MET A 143 -4.38 3.82 11.54
CA MET A 143 -3.49 3.04 10.67
C MET A 143 -2.15 2.75 11.35
N ARG A 144 -1.54 3.72 12.05
CA ARG A 144 -0.33 3.47 12.86
C ARG A 144 -0.58 2.40 13.92
N ARG A 145 -1.73 2.45 14.60
CA ARG A 145 -2.12 1.42 15.59
C ARG A 145 -2.31 0.06 14.94
N LEU A 146 -2.92 0.00 13.76
CA LEU A 146 -3.10 -1.23 13.00
C LEU A 146 -1.76 -1.86 12.60
N ILE A 147 -0.82 -1.05 12.09
CA ILE A 147 0.55 -1.49 11.75
C ILE A 147 1.25 -2.08 12.98
N ALA A 148 1.21 -1.38 14.12
CA ALA A 148 1.82 -1.87 15.36
C ALA A 148 1.21 -3.21 15.81
N THR A 149 -0.12 -3.32 15.75
CA THR A 149 -0.85 -4.54 16.15
C THR A 149 -0.53 -5.72 15.22
N TYR A 150 -0.42 -5.45 13.91
CA TYR A 150 0.00 -6.43 12.91
C TYR A 150 1.41 -6.96 13.24
N GLN A 151 2.37 -6.07 13.46
CA GLN A 151 3.75 -6.44 13.77
C GLN A 151 3.85 -7.26 15.05
N GLU A 152 3.07 -6.92 16.08
CA GLU A 152 3.00 -7.69 17.33
C GLU A 152 2.46 -9.11 17.08
N LYS A 153 1.32 -9.24 16.40
CA LYS A 153 0.73 -10.55 16.05
C LYS A 153 1.69 -11.40 15.21
N MET A 154 2.35 -10.80 14.21
CA MET A 154 3.33 -11.51 13.38
C MET A 154 4.58 -11.92 14.14
N ARG A 155 5.01 -11.17 15.16
CA ARG A 155 6.11 -11.57 16.05
C ARG A 155 5.71 -12.75 16.93
N ALA A 156 4.51 -12.69 17.52
CA ALA A 156 3.98 -13.77 18.36
C ALA A 156 3.75 -15.08 17.58
N ALA A 157 3.42 -15.01 16.29
CA ALA A 157 3.27 -16.18 15.44
C ALA A 157 4.59 -16.92 15.15
N ARG A 158 5.74 -16.29 15.41
CA ARG A 158 7.07 -16.80 15.08
C ARG A 158 7.87 -17.27 16.31
N SER A 159 7.38 -16.97 17.51
CA SER A 159 7.95 -17.41 18.79
C SER A 159 7.41 -18.76 19.19
#